data_AF-A0A1T5BHI7-F1
#
_entry.id   AF-A0A1T5BHI7-F1
#
_cell.length_a   1.000
_cell.length_b   1.000
_cell.length_c   1.000
_cell.angle_alpha   90.00
_cell.angle_beta   90.00
_cell.angle_gamma   90.00
#
_symmetry.space_group_name_H-M   'P 1'
#
loop_
_entity.id
_entity.type
_entity.pdbx_description
1 polymer ?
#
loop_
_entity_poly.entity_id
_entity_poly.type
_entity_poly.pdbx_seq_one_letter_code
_entity_poly.pdbx_strand_id
1 'polypeptide(L)'
;MAVARRMRWALPDPGLPAAGIIHAALLAWLASVAVQRFDQPPAFVEQSVDVELQTPEQFEAMTRPPPPPPAPAVAPEPAPPPSVPPVPAPAAPPVSAETSGLVRPRRLLSQQVLADPRSLDTRAMLPRLAPEERVEQLCGLEAMGQIHAWQARYEPDRVSAYATADTRYADRILRAEGAAFRSRRRWYGLRFECTISTDLKRVTAFAFRVGEPIPQARWQALGLPALH
;
A
#
# COMPACT_ATOMS: atom_id res chain seq x y z
N MET A 1 -84.88 -30.55 34.12
CA MET A 1 -83.46 -30.79 34.49
C MET A 1 -82.59 -29.83 33.69
N ALA A 2 -82.04 -28.80 34.33
CA ALA A 2 -81.14 -27.83 33.69
C ALA A 2 -79.72 -28.07 34.23
N VAL A 3 -78.80 -28.48 33.36
CA VAL A 3 -77.39 -28.67 33.71
C VAL A 3 -76.67 -27.33 33.50
N ALA A 4 -76.34 -26.65 34.59
CA ALA A 4 -75.53 -25.43 34.56
C ALA A 4 -74.07 -25.77 34.23
N ARG A 5 -73.62 -25.41 33.03
CA ARG A 5 -72.25 -25.61 32.56
C ARG A 5 -71.39 -24.46 33.11
N ARG A 6 -70.54 -24.74 34.10
CA ARG A 6 -69.55 -23.76 34.61
C ARG A 6 -68.50 -23.51 33.52
N MET A 7 -68.46 -22.29 33.01
CA MET A 7 -67.45 -21.82 32.08
C MET A 7 -66.17 -21.51 32.88
N ARG A 8 -65.12 -22.32 32.70
CA ARG A 8 -63.79 -22.03 33.25
C ARG A 8 -63.07 -21.10 32.29
N TRP A 9 -62.75 -19.89 32.73
CA TRP A 9 -61.92 -18.95 31.99
C TRP A 9 -60.46 -19.37 32.19
N ALA A 10 -59.75 -19.62 31.10
CA ALA A 10 -58.31 -19.90 31.13
C ALA A 10 -57.56 -18.60 31.48
N LEU A 11 -56.76 -18.62 32.54
CA LEU A 11 -55.83 -17.53 32.85
C LEU A 11 -54.68 -17.55 31.83
N PRO A 12 -54.21 -16.39 31.34
CA PRO A 12 -53.14 -16.32 30.37
C PRO A 12 -51.81 -16.82 30.96
N ASP A 13 -51.04 -17.55 30.16
CA ASP A 13 -49.75 -18.13 30.57
C ASP A 13 -48.76 -17.02 30.99
N PRO A 14 -48.14 -17.11 32.19
CA PRO A 14 -47.25 -16.07 32.73
C PRO A 14 -45.92 -15.93 31.96
N GLY A 15 -45.64 -16.77 30.97
CA GLY A 15 -44.41 -16.73 30.17
C GLY A 15 -44.37 -15.62 29.11
N LEU A 16 -45.52 -15.23 28.56
CA LEU A 16 -45.62 -14.18 27.54
C LEU A 16 -45.26 -12.77 28.05
N PRO A 17 -45.71 -12.31 29.25
CA PRO A 17 -45.31 -11.00 29.76
C PRO A 17 -43.83 -10.96 30.15
N ALA A 18 -43.28 -12.06 30.68
CA ALA A 18 -41.86 -12.14 31.05
C ALA A 18 -40.94 -12.02 29.82
N ALA A 19 -41.28 -12.71 28.74
CA ALA A 19 -40.55 -12.58 27.47
C ALA A 19 -40.64 -11.14 26.91
N GLY A 20 -41.82 -10.51 26.96
CA GLY A 20 -42.00 -9.13 26.54
C GLY A 20 -41.13 -8.14 27.32
N ILE A 21 -41.04 -8.30 28.64
CA ILE A 21 -40.20 -7.46 29.51
C ILE A 21 -38.72 -7.62 29.17
N ILE A 22 -38.25 -8.85 28.93
CA ILE A 22 -36.85 -9.10 28.57
C ILE A 22 -36.49 -8.48 27.22
N HIS A 23 -37.36 -8.59 26.22
CA HIS A 23 -37.11 -7.98 24.90
C HIS A 23 -37.11 -6.45 24.99
N ALA A 24 -38.03 -5.85 25.75
CA ALA A 24 -38.05 -4.41 25.97
C ALA A 24 -36.79 -3.91 26.68
N ALA A 25 -36.31 -4.64 27.70
CA ALA A 25 -35.07 -4.31 28.40
C ALA A 25 -33.83 -4.41 27.49
N LEU A 26 -33.76 -5.44 26.64
CA LEU A 26 -32.67 -5.61 25.68
C LEU A 26 -32.66 -4.48 24.63
N LEU A 27 -33.83 -4.12 24.10
CA LEU A 27 -33.96 -3.02 23.13
C LEU A 27 -33.56 -1.68 23.75
N ALA A 28 -33.98 -1.42 25.00
CA ALA A 28 -33.59 -0.21 25.72
C ALA A 28 -32.07 -0.16 25.99
N TRP A 29 -31.47 -1.29 26.34
CA TRP A 29 -30.01 -1.40 26.53
C TRP A 29 -29.25 -1.14 25.22
N LEU A 30 -29.67 -1.75 24.11
CA LEU A 30 -29.06 -1.55 22.79
C LEU A 30 -29.18 -0.09 22.33
N ALA A 31 -30.33 0.54 22.54
CA ALA A 31 -30.53 1.95 22.22
C ALA A 31 -29.61 2.87 23.05
N SER A 32 -29.45 2.59 24.35
CA SER A 32 -28.54 3.34 25.22
C SER A 32 -27.08 3.22 24.79
N VAL A 33 -26.63 1.99 24.45
CA VAL A 33 -25.27 1.75 23.95
C VAL A 33 -25.03 2.45 22.61
N ALA A 34 -26.03 2.48 21.72
CA ALA A 34 -25.93 3.20 20.45
C ALA A 34 -25.75 4.70 20.68
N VAL A 35 -26.59 5.32 21.51
CA VAL A 35 -26.52 6.76 21.82
C VAL A 35 -25.18 7.14 22.45
N GLN A 36 -24.67 6.36 23.41
CA GLN A 36 -23.37 6.58 24.06
C GLN A 36 -22.20 6.55 23.07
N ARG A 37 -22.27 5.71 22.03
CA ARG A 37 -21.23 5.63 20.99
C ARG A 37 -21.27 6.77 19.99
N PHE A 38 -22.43 7.38 19.78
CA PHE A 38 -22.57 8.53 18.87
C PHE A 38 -22.22 9.85 19.56
N ASP A 39 -22.42 9.96 20.88
CA ASP A 39 -22.17 11.19 21.64
C ASP A 39 -20.74 11.30 22.20
N GLN A 40 -19.95 10.21 22.12
CA GLN A 40 -18.50 10.25 22.29
C GLN A 40 -17.84 10.37 20.91
N PRO A 41 -17.60 11.59 20.39
CA PRO A 41 -16.59 11.73 19.35
C PRO A 41 -15.29 11.14 19.92
N PRO A 42 -14.57 10.29 19.18
CA PRO A 42 -13.23 9.91 19.59
C PRO A 42 -12.48 11.21 19.93
N ALA A 43 -11.95 11.28 21.15
CA ALA A 43 -10.99 12.30 21.52
C ALA A 43 -9.72 12.03 20.71
N PHE A 44 -9.77 12.34 19.42
CA PHE A 44 -8.59 12.65 18.66
C PHE A 44 -8.05 13.91 19.34
N VAL A 45 -7.09 13.72 20.24
CA VAL A 45 -6.17 14.79 20.58
C VAL A 45 -5.47 15.08 19.27
N GLU A 46 -6.02 16.03 18.52
CA GLU A 46 -5.41 16.59 17.33
C GLU A 46 -4.07 17.13 17.82
N GLN A 47 -3.00 16.38 17.58
CA GLN A 47 -1.67 16.96 17.63
C GLN A 47 -1.62 17.91 16.44
N SER A 48 -2.20 19.10 16.63
CA SER A 48 -2.05 20.21 15.71
C SER A 48 -0.58 20.55 15.72
N VAL A 49 0.13 20.06 14.71
CA VAL A 49 1.48 20.54 14.42
C VAL A 49 1.26 21.90 13.76
N ASP A 50 1.38 22.96 14.54
CA ASP A 50 1.49 24.32 14.02
C ASP A 50 2.74 24.38 13.14
N VAL A 51 2.53 24.26 11.82
CA VAL A 51 3.60 24.44 10.84
C VAL A 51 3.73 25.94 10.61
N GLU A 52 4.65 26.55 11.34
CA GLU A 52 5.14 27.90 11.04
C GLU A 52 5.81 27.86 9.65
N LEU A 53 5.10 28.38 8.64
CA LEU A 53 5.64 28.51 7.29
C LEU A 53 6.76 29.55 7.30
N GLN A 54 8.01 29.09 7.39
CA GLN A 54 9.16 29.98 7.28
C GLN A 54 9.16 30.69 5.92
N THR A 55 9.50 31.97 5.93
CA THR A 55 9.54 32.77 4.71
C THR A 55 10.67 32.27 3.79
N PRO A 56 10.56 32.46 2.47
CA PRO A 56 11.61 32.07 1.52
C PRO A 56 13.00 32.61 1.89
N GLU A 57 13.05 33.80 2.48
CA GLU A 57 14.28 34.48 2.92
C GLU A 57 14.97 33.76 4.09
N GLN A 58 14.19 33.21 5.03
CA GLN A 58 14.71 32.44 6.17
C GLN A 58 15.30 31.10 5.71
N PHE A 59 14.64 30.45 4.74
CA PHE A 59 15.15 29.22 4.15
C PHE A 59 16.45 29.47 3.37
N GLU A 60 16.51 30.55 2.59
CA GLU A 60 17.70 30.94 1.83
C GLU A 60 18.87 31.31 2.77
N ALA A 61 18.59 31.96 3.91
CA ALA A 61 19.60 32.27 4.92
C ALA A 61 20.18 31.02 5.60
N MET A 62 19.38 29.99 5.88
CA MET A 62 19.85 28.74 6.47
C MET A 62 20.61 27.84 5.50
N THR A 63 20.30 27.92 4.20
CA THR A 63 20.87 27.01 3.20
C THR A 63 22.00 27.63 2.39
N ARG A 64 22.25 28.94 2.50
CA ARG A 64 23.35 29.62 1.80
C ARG A 64 24.71 29.07 2.30
N PRO A 65 25.54 28.49 1.41
CA PRO A 65 26.92 28.13 1.74
C PRO A 65 27.72 29.38 2.11
N PRO A 66 28.70 29.29 3.03
CA PRO A 66 29.59 30.40 3.34
C PRO A 66 30.33 30.86 2.07
N PRO A 67 30.57 32.17 1.90
CA PRO A 67 31.29 32.67 0.74
C PRO A 67 32.68 32.02 0.70
N PRO A 68 33.14 31.56 -0.49
CA PRO A 68 34.44 30.96 -0.61
C PRO A 68 35.52 31.98 -0.21
N PRO A 69 36.60 31.54 0.46
CA PRO A 69 37.72 32.42 0.74
C PRO A 69 38.30 32.96 -0.58
N PRO A 70 38.91 34.17 -0.56
CA PRO A 70 39.50 34.73 -1.77
C PRO A 70 40.55 33.77 -2.32
N ALA A 71 40.38 33.37 -3.57
CA ALA A 71 41.29 32.45 -4.23
C ALA A 71 42.70 33.08 -4.32
N PRO A 72 43.78 32.35 -3.98
CA PRO A 72 45.11 32.74 -4.43
C PRO A 72 45.15 32.73 -5.96
N ALA A 73 45.84 33.70 -6.55
CA ALA A 73 45.94 33.89 -7.99
C ALA A 73 46.32 32.58 -8.70
N VAL A 74 45.43 32.13 -9.58
CA VAL A 74 45.62 30.94 -10.42
C VAL A 74 46.60 31.29 -11.53
N ALA A 75 47.74 30.60 -11.56
CA ALA A 75 48.62 30.53 -12.72
C ALA A 75 47.87 29.88 -13.91
N PRO A 76 48.14 30.24 -15.17
CA PRO A 76 47.37 29.74 -16.29
C PRO A 76 47.46 28.21 -16.42
N GLU A 77 46.30 27.57 -16.49
CA GLU A 77 46.12 26.13 -16.72
C GLU A 77 46.56 25.77 -18.15
N PRO A 78 47.29 24.65 -18.37
CA PRO A 78 47.68 24.23 -19.71
C PRO A 78 46.48 23.68 -20.48
N ALA A 79 46.47 23.96 -21.79
CA ALA A 79 45.41 23.59 -22.73
C ALA A 79 45.11 22.07 -22.75
N PRO A 80 43.85 21.69 -23.05
CA PRO A 80 43.45 20.29 -23.14
C PRO A 80 44.05 19.60 -24.38
N PRO A 81 44.36 18.29 -24.33
CA PRO A 81 44.79 17.53 -25.50
C PRO A 81 43.62 17.30 -26.47
N PRO A 82 43.91 16.99 -27.75
CA PRO A 82 42.90 16.96 -28.81
C PRO A 82 41.90 15.81 -28.64
N SER A 83 40.68 16.10 -29.06
CA SER A 83 39.51 15.23 -29.07
C SER A 83 39.72 14.01 -29.97
N VAL A 84 39.60 12.81 -29.38
CA VAL A 84 39.51 11.56 -30.14
C VAL A 84 38.07 11.40 -30.66
N PRO A 85 37.86 11.01 -31.94
CA PRO A 85 36.51 10.82 -32.50
C PRO A 85 35.75 9.67 -31.80
N PRO A 86 34.40 9.70 -31.80
CA PRO A 86 33.60 8.70 -31.09
C PRO A 86 33.73 7.33 -31.76
N VAL A 87 34.21 6.36 -30.98
CA VAL A 87 34.14 4.94 -31.34
C VAL A 87 32.67 4.52 -31.19
N PRO A 88 32.05 3.84 -32.17
CA PRO A 88 30.69 3.34 -32.01
C PRO A 88 30.71 2.24 -30.93
N ALA A 89 29.96 2.45 -29.85
CA ALA A 89 29.74 1.44 -28.83
C ALA A 89 29.08 0.21 -29.49
N PRO A 90 29.64 -1.00 -29.35
CA PRO A 90 28.91 -2.20 -29.69
C PRO A 90 27.68 -2.26 -28.81
N ALA A 91 26.50 -2.47 -29.41
CA ALA A 91 25.28 -2.76 -28.68
C ALA A 91 25.58 -3.88 -27.67
N ALA A 92 25.52 -3.54 -26.38
CA ALA A 92 25.62 -4.53 -25.33
C ALA A 92 24.51 -5.56 -25.58
N PRO A 93 24.83 -6.86 -25.71
CA PRO A 93 23.80 -7.90 -25.73
C PRO A 93 22.97 -7.80 -24.44
N PRO A 94 21.68 -8.19 -24.44
CA PRO A 94 20.90 -8.17 -23.22
C PRO A 94 21.61 -9.04 -22.20
N VAL A 95 22.09 -8.42 -21.12
CA VAL A 95 22.71 -9.13 -20.01
C VAL A 95 21.74 -10.21 -19.58
N SER A 96 22.16 -11.45 -19.78
CA SER A 96 21.39 -12.66 -19.61
C SER A 96 20.70 -12.68 -18.24
N ALA A 97 19.39 -12.87 -18.28
CA ALA A 97 18.47 -12.83 -17.16
C ALA A 97 18.60 -14.01 -16.15
N GLU A 98 19.75 -14.67 -16.04
CA GLU A 98 19.82 -15.98 -15.37
C GLU A 98 20.47 -16.01 -13.98
N THR A 99 21.03 -14.91 -13.46
CA THR A 99 21.74 -14.96 -12.15
C THR A 99 21.08 -14.18 -11.00
N SER A 100 19.86 -13.66 -11.18
CA SER A 100 19.22 -12.83 -10.13
C SER A 100 18.39 -13.63 -9.10
N GLY A 101 18.16 -14.94 -9.32
CA GLY A 101 17.32 -15.76 -8.43
C GLY A 101 15.85 -15.30 -8.34
N LEU A 102 15.44 -14.39 -9.23
CA LEU A 102 14.06 -13.90 -9.37
C LEU A 102 13.28 -14.85 -10.27
N VAL A 103 12.06 -15.18 -9.85
CA VAL A 103 11.05 -15.85 -10.67
C VAL A 103 10.58 -14.88 -11.75
N ARG A 104 10.60 -15.32 -13.01
CA ARG A 104 10.11 -14.54 -14.17
C ARG A 104 8.86 -15.19 -14.76
N PRO A 105 7.67 -14.60 -14.52
CA PRO A 105 6.44 -15.06 -15.13
C PRO A 105 6.45 -14.92 -16.65
N ARG A 106 5.80 -15.87 -17.34
CA ARG A 106 5.63 -15.83 -18.81
C ARG A 106 4.47 -14.95 -19.27
N ARG A 107 3.56 -14.61 -18.35
CA ARG A 107 2.36 -13.80 -18.60
C ARG A 107 2.23 -12.78 -17.49
N LEU A 108 1.67 -11.62 -17.80
CA LEU A 108 1.40 -10.56 -16.85
C LEU A 108 -0.07 -10.58 -16.43
N LEU A 109 -0.35 -10.27 -15.17
CA LEU A 109 -1.66 -10.49 -14.55
C LEU A 109 -2.36 -9.20 -14.13
N SER A 110 -1.65 -8.08 -13.98
CA SER A 110 -2.21 -6.78 -13.56
C SER A 110 -3.41 -6.35 -14.41
N GLN A 111 -3.37 -6.55 -15.73
CA GLN A 111 -4.48 -6.21 -16.62
C GLN A 111 -5.70 -7.12 -16.42
N GLN A 112 -5.49 -8.41 -16.12
CA GLN A 112 -6.57 -9.32 -15.80
C GLN A 112 -7.21 -8.96 -14.46
N VAL A 113 -6.40 -8.60 -13.46
CA VAL A 113 -6.88 -8.11 -12.16
C VAL A 113 -7.73 -6.84 -12.35
N LEU A 114 -7.25 -5.87 -13.13
CA LEU A 114 -7.99 -4.63 -13.41
C LEU A 114 -9.24 -4.82 -14.30
N ALA A 115 -9.33 -5.93 -15.03
CA ALA A 115 -10.51 -6.27 -15.82
C ALA A 115 -11.63 -6.87 -14.96
N ASP A 116 -11.33 -7.33 -13.74
CA ASP A 116 -12.33 -7.88 -12.82
C ASP A 116 -13.32 -6.77 -12.39
N PRO A 117 -14.65 -7.03 -12.39
CA PRO A 117 -15.65 -6.06 -11.95
C PRO A 117 -15.47 -5.57 -10.50
N ARG A 118 -14.78 -6.32 -9.64
CA ARG A 118 -14.48 -5.88 -8.27
C ARG A 118 -13.39 -4.81 -8.22
N SER A 119 -12.64 -4.61 -9.31
CA SER A 119 -11.57 -3.62 -9.42
C SER A 119 -11.99 -2.34 -10.15
N LEU A 120 -13.31 -2.08 -10.28
CA LEU A 120 -13.84 -0.88 -10.95
C LEU A 120 -13.28 0.42 -10.36
N ASP A 121 -13.30 0.55 -9.03
CA ASP A 121 -12.83 1.75 -8.34
C ASP A 121 -11.31 1.91 -8.48
N THR A 122 -10.55 0.82 -8.32
CA THR A 122 -9.10 0.82 -8.54
C THR A 122 -8.76 1.28 -9.96
N ARG A 123 -9.45 0.73 -10.97
CA ARG A 123 -9.24 1.09 -12.38
C ARG A 123 -9.58 2.56 -12.66
N ALA A 124 -10.62 3.09 -12.02
CA ALA A 124 -11.00 4.50 -12.15
C ALA A 124 -10.03 5.45 -11.41
N MET A 125 -9.41 4.99 -10.32
CA MET A 125 -8.48 5.76 -9.50
C MET A 125 -7.09 5.87 -10.14
N LEU A 126 -6.56 4.81 -10.75
CA LEU A 126 -5.19 4.76 -11.28
C LEU A 126 -4.81 5.98 -12.15
N PRO A 127 -5.64 6.46 -13.11
CA PRO A 127 -5.32 7.63 -13.92
C PRO A 127 -5.25 8.95 -13.16
N ARG A 128 -5.77 9.00 -11.92
CA ARG A 128 -5.79 10.19 -11.06
C ARG A 128 -4.58 10.27 -10.12
N LEU A 129 -3.85 9.18 -9.97
CA LEU A 129 -2.63 9.12 -9.16
C LEU A 129 -1.49 9.85 -9.87
N ALA A 130 -0.54 10.35 -9.06
CA ALA A 130 0.75 10.81 -9.54
C ALA A 130 1.44 9.71 -10.36
N PRO A 131 2.29 10.06 -11.36
CA PRO A 131 2.90 9.08 -12.26
C PRO A 131 3.62 7.93 -11.53
N GLU A 132 4.42 8.24 -10.52
CA GLU A 132 5.20 7.25 -9.75
C GLU A 132 4.29 6.36 -8.91
N GLU A 133 3.34 6.94 -8.18
CA GLU A 133 2.31 6.22 -7.43
C GLU A 133 1.51 5.27 -8.34
N ARG A 134 1.14 5.70 -9.56
CA ARG A 134 0.47 4.83 -10.53
C ARG A 134 1.33 3.62 -10.91
N VAL A 135 2.63 3.82 -11.10
CA VAL A 135 3.57 2.71 -11.38
C VAL A 135 3.62 1.76 -10.19
N GLU A 136 3.74 2.26 -8.97
CA GLU A 136 3.75 1.44 -7.77
C GLU A 136 2.48 0.61 -7.61
N GLN A 137 1.30 1.23 -7.81
CA GLN A 137 0.02 0.51 -7.75
C GLN A 137 -0.09 -0.58 -8.83
N LEU A 138 0.29 -0.29 -10.07
CA LEU A 138 0.29 -1.27 -11.16
C LEU A 138 1.24 -2.45 -10.88
N CYS A 139 2.44 -2.15 -10.37
CA CYS A 139 3.43 -3.15 -9.99
C CYS A 139 2.98 -3.97 -8.77
N GLY A 140 2.28 -3.35 -7.81
CA GLY A 140 1.68 -4.04 -6.66
C GLY A 140 0.59 -5.02 -7.09
N LEU A 141 -0.31 -4.61 -8.00
CA LEU A 141 -1.33 -5.49 -8.58
C LEU A 141 -0.71 -6.68 -9.32
N GLU A 142 0.34 -6.43 -10.10
CA GLU A 142 1.11 -7.48 -10.77
C GLU A 142 1.73 -8.45 -9.74
N ALA A 143 2.42 -7.92 -8.72
CA ALA A 143 3.05 -8.72 -7.68
C ALA A 143 2.04 -9.64 -6.97
N MET A 144 0.88 -9.11 -6.57
CA MET A 144 -0.16 -9.91 -5.90
C MET A 144 -0.67 -11.05 -6.78
N GLY A 145 -0.97 -10.74 -8.05
CA GLY A 145 -1.41 -11.76 -9.01
C GLY A 145 -0.36 -12.84 -9.23
N GLN A 146 0.91 -12.44 -9.40
CA GLN A 146 2.01 -13.37 -9.68
C GLN A 146 2.35 -14.25 -8.47
N ILE A 147 2.36 -13.69 -7.26
CA ILE A 147 2.62 -14.45 -6.03
C ILE A 147 1.54 -15.52 -5.82
N HIS A 148 0.27 -15.17 -6.03
CA HIS A 148 -0.83 -16.13 -5.94
C HIS A 148 -0.73 -17.23 -7.01
N ALA A 149 -0.46 -16.86 -8.26
CA ALA A 149 -0.32 -17.82 -9.36
C ALA A 149 0.89 -18.75 -9.19
N TRP A 150 1.99 -18.24 -8.62
CA TRP A 150 3.18 -19.03 -8.34
C TRP A 150 2.97 -20.03 -7.21
N GLN A 151 2.30 -19.63 -6.13
CA GLN A 151 1.95 -20.51 -5.02
C GLN A 151 0.61 -20.12 -4.41
N ALA A 152 -0.43 -20.89 -4.74
CA ALA A 152 -1.82 -20.64 -4.35
C ALA A 152 -2.07 -20.52 -2.83
N ARG A 153 -1.15 -20.99 -1.99
CA ARG A 153 -1.23 -20.81 -0.53
C ARG A 153 -1.10 -19.35 -0.09
N TYR A 154 -0.44 -18.52 -0.91
CA TYR A 154 -0.42 -17.09 -0.71
C TYR A 154 -1.67 -16.50 -1.36
N GLU A 155 -2.42 -15.78 -0.55
CA GLU A 155 -3.54 -14.91 -0.94
C GLU A 155 -3.14 -13.48 -0.60
N PRO A 156 -2.38 -12.80 -1.47
CA PRO A 156 -1.93 -11.44 -1.19
C PRO A 156 -3.09 -10.46 -1.24
N ASP A 157 -3.16 -9.57 -0.26
CA ASP A 157 -4.19 -8.51 -0.18
C ASP A 157 -3.59 -7.10 -0.11
N ARG A 158 -2.27 -6.97 0.04
CA ARG A 158 -1.55 -5.71 0.02
C ARG A 158 -0.09 -5.91 -0.37
N VAL A 159 0.48 -4.91 -1.03
CA VAL A 159 1.92 -4.79 -1.30
C VAL A 159 2.38 -3.41 -0.85
N SER A 160 3.54 -3.34 -0.21
CA SER A 160 4.31 -2.11 0.00
C SER A 160 5.62 -2.27 -0.78
N ALA A 161 5.93 -1.33 -1.67
CA ALA A 161 7.13 -1.41 -2.51
C ALA A 161 8.41 -0.99 -1.76
N TYR A 162 8.27 -0.31 -0.63
CA TYR A 162 9.36 0.36 0.09
C TYR A 162 9.39 0.04 1.60
N ALA A 163 9.03 -1.19 1.97
CA ALA A 163 8.90 -1.57 3.38
C ALA A 163 10.23 -1.53 4.16
N THR A 164 11.33 -2.01 3.58
CA THR A 164 12.64 -2.08 4.25
C THR A 164 13.76 -1.34 3.50
N ALA A 165 13.48 -0.84 2.29
CA ALA A 165 14.40 -0.05 1.47
C ALA A 165 13.60 0.71 0.43
N ASP A 166 14.08 1.88 0.02
CA ASP A 166 13.42 2.72 -0.98
C ASP A 166 13.36 2.03 -2.36
N THR A 167 12.34 2.41 -3.14
CA THR A 167 12.26 2.02 -4.54
C THR A 167 13.28 2.80 -5.39
N ARG A 168 13.72 2.20 -6.49
CA ARG A 168 14.49 2.89 -7.52
C ARG A 168 13.74 2.82 -8.84
N TYR A 169 13.47 3.99 -9.42
CA TYR A 169 12.78 4.08 -10.71
C TYR A 169 13.69 4.72 -11.76
N ALA A 170 14.06 3.94 -12.78
CA ALA A 170 14.86 4.40 -13.91
C ALA A 170 14.53 3.57 -15.15
N ASP A 171 14.58 4.18 -16.34
CA ASP A 171 14.32 3.51 -17.62
C ASP A 171 12.98 2.76 -17.71
N ARG A 172 11.95 3.26 -16.99
CA ARG A 172 10.62 2.63 -16.84
C ARG A 172 10.65 1.34 -16.03
N ILE A 173 11.70 1.09 -15.26
CA ILE A 173 11.84 -0.07 -14.39
C ILE A 173 11.77 0.40 -12.94
N LEU A 174 10.72 -0.03 -12.23
CA LEU A 174 10.63 0.09 -10.78
C LEU A 174 11.32 -1.13 -10.16
N ARG A 175 12.40 -0.88 -9.41
CA ARG A 175 13.12 -1.88 -8.62
C ARG A 175 12.79 -1.69 -7.15
N ALA A 176 12.26 -2.73 -6.53
CA ALA A 176 11.85 -2.76 -5.15
C ALA A 176 12.61 -3.87 -4.42
N GLU A 177 13.77 -3.55 -3.84
CA GLU A 177 14.66 -4.50 -3.16
C GLU A 177 14.22 -4.79 -1.70
N GLY A 178 13.38 -3.92 -1.15
CA GLY A 178 12.86 -3.99 0.21
C GLY A 178 11.34 -4.00 0.28
N ALA A 179 10.66 -4.56 -0.73
CA ALA A 179 9.21 -4.64 -0.71
C ALA A 179 8.71 -5.63 0.36
N ALA A 180 7.41 -5.55 0.66
CA ALA A 180 6.69 -6.52 1.44
C ALA A 180 5.31 -6.76 0.85
N PHE A 181 4.79 -7.98 1.00
CA PHE A 181 3.38 -8.25 0.74
C PHE A 181 2.73 -8.86 1.97
N ARG A 182 1.43 -8.59 2.11
CA ARG A 182 0.62 -9.19 3.16
C ARG A 182 -0.21 -10.31 2.56
N SER A 183 -0.23 -11.44 3.25
CA SER A 183 -1.10 -12.56 2.92
C SER A 183 -1.60 -13.21 4.20
N ARG A 184 -2.91 -13.47 4.28
CA ARG A 184 -3.56 -14.08 5.46
C ARG A 184 -3.14 -13.42 6.78
N ARG A 185 -3.14 -12.08 6.79
CA ARG A 185 -2.76 -11.22 7.94
C ARG A 185 -1.30 -11.34 8.38
N ARG A 186 -0.41 -11.88 7.55
CA ARG A 186 1.04 -11.94 7.81
C ARG A 186 1.79 -11.21 6.72
N TRP A 187 2.82 -10.47 7.11
CA TRP A 187 3.72 -9.81 6.18
C TRP A 187 4.90 -10.71 5.82
N TYR A 188 5.32 -10.65 4.57
CA TYR A 188 6.44 -11.39 4.01
C TYR A 188 7.33 -10.43 3.24
N GLY A 189 8.63 -10.66 3.27
CA GLY A 189 9.57 -9.93 2.41
C GLY A 189 9.29 -10.20 0.94
N LEU A 190 9.51 -9.20 0.10
CA LEU A 190 9.36 -9.27 -1.34
C LEU A 190 10.50 -8.51 -1.99
N ARG A 191 10.97 -9.02 -3.12
CA ARG A 191 11.78 -8.25 -4.08
C ARG A 191 11.15 -8.34 -5.44
N PHE A 192 11.12 -7.25 -6.18
CA PHE A 192 10.67 -7.29 -7.57
C PHE A 192 11.32 -6.25 -8.46
N GLU A 193 11.38 -6.57 -9.75
CA GLU A 193 11.62 -5.64 -10.85
C GLU A 193 10.35 -5.59 -11.71
N CYS A 194 9.86 -4.39 -11.99
CA CYS A 194 8.62 -4.16 -12.73
C CYS A 194 8.85 -3.14 -13.83
N THR A 195 8.72 -3.54 -15.09
CA THR A 195 8.86 -2.64 -16.24
C THR A 195 7.50 -2.16 -16.69
N ILE A 196 7.30 -0.84 -16.78
CA ILE A 196 6.04 -0.21 -17.17
C ILE A 196 6.05 0.25 -18.64
N SER A 197 4.88 0.26 -19.28
CA SER A 197 4.69 0.86 -20.60
C SER A 197 4.96 2.37 -20.58
N THR A 198 5.26 2.94 -21.75
CA THR A 198 5.56 4.38 -21.90
C THR A 198 4.41 5.29 -21.46
N ASP A 199 3.16 4.83 -21.59
CA ASP A 199 1.96 5.55 -21.17
C ASP A 199 1.60 5.32 -19.68
N LEU A 200 2.41 4.56 -18.95
CA LEU A 200 2.21 4.21 -17.54
C LEU A 200 0.88 3.51 -17.25
N LYS A 201 0.35 2.74 -18.20
CA LYS A 201 -0.95 2.06 -18.06
C LYS A 201 -0.87 0.57 -17.80
N ARG A 202 0.27 -0.06 -18.11
CA ARG A 202 0.41 -1.51 -17.98
C ARG A 202 1.84 -1.94 -17.68
N VAL A 203 1.96 -3.06 -16.99
CA VAL A 203 3.22 -3.76 -16.85
C VAL A 203 3.58 -4.41 -18.20
N THR A 204 4.88 -4.47 -18.50
CA THR A 204 5.45 -5.03 -19.73
C THR A 204 6.48 -6.13 -19.46
N ALA A 205 7.10 -6.13 -18.28
CA ALA A 205 7.92 -7.23 -17.78
C ALA A 205 7.87 -7.24 -16.24
N PHE A 206 8.01 -8.41 -15.64
CA PHE A 206 8.00 -8.56 -14.20
C PHE A 206 8.92 -9.71 -13.76
N ALA A 207 9.61 -9.51 -12.64
CA ALA A 207 10.42 -10.54 -12.00
C ALA A 207 10.31 -10.35 -10.49
N PHE A 208 10.20 -11.42 -9.70
CA PHE A 208 10.03 -11.30 -8.25
C PHE A 208 10.67 -12.44 -7.46
N ARG A 209 10.84 -12.22 -6.16
CA ARG A 209 11.23 -13.25 -5.19
C ARG A 209 10.51 -13.01 -3.88
N VAL A 210 9.85 -14.05 -3.37
CA VAL A 210 9.29 -14.07 -2.02
C VAL A 210 10.39 -14.38 -1.02
N GLY A 211 10.45 -13.58 0.05
CA GLY A 211 11.33 -13.75 1.19
C GLY A 211 10.62 -14.31 2.42
N GLU A 212 11.32 -14.22 3.54
CA GLU A 212 10.83 -14.73 4.83
C GLU A 212 9.66 -13.91 5.40
N PRO A 213 8.85 -14.50 6.31
CA PRO A 213 7.88 -13.74 7.10
C PRO A 213 8.55 -12.60 7.88
N ILE A 214 7.96 -11.42 7.86
CA ILE A 214 8.41 -10.27 8.63
C ILE A 214 7.85 -10.41 10.06
N PRO A 215 8.70 -10.45 11.12
CA PRO A 215 8.24 -10.53 12.49
C PRO A 215 7.29 -9.39 12.85
N GLN A 216 6.19 -9.70 13.55
CA GLN A 216 5.15 -8.72 13.90
C GLN A 216 5.69 -7.53 14.69
N ALA A 217 6.71 -7.74 15.54
CA ALA A 217 7.38 -6.69 16.28
C ALA A 217 8.02 -5.60 15.38
N ARG A 218 8.27 -5.88 14.09
CA ARG A 218 8.82 -4.91 13.14
C ARG A 218 7.77 -4.13 12.36
N TRP A 219 6.50 -4.56 12.37
CA TRP A 219 5.50 -4.04 11.44
C TRP A 219 5.26 -2.53 11.59
N GLN A 220 5.13 -2.05 12.82
CA GLN A 220 4.92 -0.63 13.10
C GLN A 220 6.09 0.22 12.58
N ALA A 221 7.33 -0.22 12.85
CA ALA A 221 8.54 0.48 12.42
C ALA A 221 8.71 0.51 10.90
N LEU A 222 8.09 -0.43 10.17
CA LEU A 222 8.14 -0.53 8.71
C LEU A 222 6.87 0.00 8.03
N GLY A 223 5.96 0.63 8.78
CA GLY A 223 4.70 1.14 8.24
C GLY A 223 3.80 0.06 7.65
N LEU A 224 3.82 -1.15 8.22
CA LEU A 224 3.05 -2.32 7.76
C LEU A 224 1.80 -2.52 8.65
N PRO A 225 0.60 -2.10 8.23
CA PRO A 225 -0.57 -2.15 9.12
C PRO A 225 -1.02 -3.58 9.44
N ALA A 226 -1.40 -3.82 10.70
CA ALA A 226 -1.92 -5.11 11.16
C ALA A 226 -3.34 -5.39 10.62
N LEU A 227 -4.15 -4.34 10.44
CA LEU A 227 -5.52 -4.40 9.92
C LEU A 227 -5.69 -3.39 8.76
N HIS A 228 -6.76 -3.54 7.99
CA HIS A 228 -7.19 -2.56 6.98
C HIS A 228 -8.08 -1.51 7.60
#